data_AF-A0A6A6CXT1-F1
#
_entry.id   AF-A0A6A6CXT1-F1
#
_cell.length_a   1.000
_cell.length_b   1.000
_cell.length_c   1.000
_cell.angle_alpha   90.00
_cell.angle_beta   90.00
_cell.angle_gamma   90.00
#
_symmetry.space_group_name_H-M   'P 1'
#
loop_
_entity.id
_entity.type
_entity.pdbx_description
1 polymer ?
#
loop_
_entity_poly.entity_id
_entity_poly.type
_entity_poly.pdbx_seq_one_letter_code
_entity_poly.pdbx_strand_id
1 'polypeptide(L)'
;MSTTRLPSLTNTTLFSNLPPPSECLAILLGLAELTAFGLTGLTDPTTFSTNHGLPIQTTQQPQQHTSETTTKRALVQAIAARNVQNGALLLTLALYTRDRTALGIAVGLGVVTTLADTLIVRANGVKDTVAFHAVGIVNSVLLGGSLLWWGREDRFFK
;
A
#
# COMPACT_ATOMS: atom_id res chain seq x y z
N MET A 1 -13.66 -49.58 -32.03
CA MET A 1 -14.19 -48.23 -31.72
C MET A 1 -13.12 -47.49 -30.93
N SER A 2 -12.36 -46.60 -31.57
CA SER A 2 -11.36 -45.76 -30.91
C SER A 2 -12.00 -44.45 -30.48
N THR A 3 -12.10 -44.22 -29.18
CA THR A 3 -12.49 -42.94 -28.59
C THR A 3 -11.29 -41.99 -28.61
N THR A 4 -11.27 -41.09 -29.58
CA THR A 4 -10.39 -39.91 -29.62
C THR A 4 -10.80 -38.95 -28.51
N ARG A 5 -10.00 -38.87 -27.43
CA ARG A 5 -10.13 -37.80 -26.44
C ARG A 5 -9.60 -36.50 -27.04
N LEU A 6 -10.43 -35.47 -27.05
CA LEU A 6 -10.02 -34.11 -27.39
C LEU A 6 -8.96 -33.64 -26.38
N PRO A 7 -7.91 -32.93 -26.81
CA PRO A 7 -6.95 -32.34 -25.90
C PRO A 7 -7.66 -31.28 -25.06
N SER A 8 -7.68 -31.51 -23.74
CA SER A 8 -8.05 -30.46 -22.78
C SER A 8 -7.04 -29.34 -22.93
N LEU A 9 -7.46 -28.20 -23.49
CA LEU A 9 -6.70 -26.96 -23.47
C LEU A 9 -6.68 -26.46 -22.03
N THR A 10 -5.77 -27.01 -21.21
CA THR A 10 -5.48 -26.45 -19.90
C THR A 10 -4.95 -25.04 -20.11
N ASN A 11 -5.54 -24.08 -19.41
CA ASN A 11 -5.32 -22.64 -19.45
C ASN A 11 -3.93 -22.25 -18.86
N THR A 12 -2.91 -23.07 -19.13
CA THR A 12 -1.61 -23.10 -18.46
C THR A 12 -0.54 -22.26 -19.15
N THR A 13 -0.79 -21.73 -20.35
CA THR A 13 0.22 -21.01 -21.17
C THR A 13 0.18 -19.49 -21.03
N LEU A 14 -0.95 -18.88 -20.62
CA LEU A 14 -1.04 -17.42 -20.45
C LEU A 14 -0.47 -16.95 -19.11
N PHE A 15 -0.67 -17.72 -18.05
CA PHE A 15 -0.22 -17.38 -16.69
C PHE A 15 1.17 -17.90 -16.35
N SER A 16 1.82 -18.64 -17.27
CA SER A 16 3.14 -19.23 -17.01
C SER A 16 4.27 -18.21 -16.90
N ASN A 17 4.13 -17.05 -17.54
CA ASN A 17 5.14 -15.98 -17.58
C ASN A 17 4.80 -14.76 -16.72
N LEU A 18 3.59 -14.72 -16.16
CA LEU A 18 3.18 -13.64 -15.26
C LEU A 18 3.64 -13.94 -13.83
N PRO A 19 3.99 -12.90 -13.05
CA PRO A 19 4.21 -13.08 -11.62
C PRO A 19 2.94 -13.62 -10.97
N PRO A 20 3.07 -14.40 -9.87
CA PRO A 20 1.94 -14.83 -9.06
C PRO A 20 1.00 -13.66 -8.74
N PRO A 21 -0.32 -13.88 -8.63
CA PRO A 21 -1.29 -12.81 -8.39
C PRO A 21 -0.96 -11.91 -7.19
N SER A 22 -0.38 -12.47 -6.12
CA SER A 22 0.04 -11.73 -4.93
C SER A 22 1.20 -10.76 -5.20
N GLU A 23 2.15 -11.12 -6.07
CA GLU A 23 3.23 -10.23 -6.49
C GLU A 23 2.70 -9.07 -7.36
N CYS A 24 1.73 -9.34 -8.26
CA CYS A 24 1.06 -8.28 -9.02
C CYS A 24 0.38 -7.27 -8.10
N LEU A 25 -0.34 -7.74 -7.08
CA LEU A 25 -0.97 -6.87 -6.09
C LEU A 25 0.06 -6.08 -5.27
N ALA A 26 1.20 -6.67 -4.95
CA ALA A 26 2.29 -5.99 -4.26
C ALA A 26 2.94 -4.89 -5.11
N ILE A 27 3.07 -5.10 -6.43
CA ILE A 27 3.51 -4.06 -7.37
C ILE A 27 2.49 -2.92 -7.40
N LEU A 28 1.20 -3.23 -7.49
CA LEU A 28 0.14 -2.21 -7.47
C LEU A 28 0.14 -1.42 -6.15
N LEU A 29 0.32 -2.09 -5.02
CA LEU A 29 0.47 -1.44 -3.71
C LEU A 29 1.69 -0.53 -3.68
N GLY A 30 2.85 -1.02 -4.13
CA GLY A 30 4.08 -0.21 -4.20
C GLY A 30 3.92 1.03 -5.10
N LEU A 31 3.24 0.90 -6.24
CA LEU A 31 2.91 2.02 -7.11
C LEU A 31 1.97 3.02 -6.42
N ALA A 32 0.92 2.55 -5.76
CA ALA A 32 -0.03 3.41 -5.05
C ALA A 32 0.64 4.17 -3.89
N GLU A 33 1.48 3.49 -3.10
CA GLU A 33 2.26 4.11 -2.02
C GLU A 33 3.23 5.16 -2.54
N LEU A 34 3.95 4.85 -3.61
CA LEU A 34 4.89 5.79 -4.21
C LEU A 34 4.17 7.01 -4.78
N THR A 35 3.07 6.81 -5.50
CA THR A 35 2.39 7.87 -6.27
C THR A 35 1.31 8.58 -5.45
N ALA A 36 0.15 7.96 -5.32
CA ALA A 36 -1.05 8.54 -4.73
C ALA A 36 -0.87 8.91 -3.25
N PHE A 37 -0.12 8.11 -2.50
CA PHE A 37 0.07 8.35 -1.06
C PHE A 37 1.39 9.04 -0.72
N GLY A 38 2.35 9.03 -1.64
CA GLY A 38 3.69 9.57 -1.46
C GLY A 38 3.87 10.88 -2.21
N LEU A 39 4.11 10.80 -3.52
CA LEU A 39 4.38 11.98 -4.35
C LEU A 39 3.25 13.01 -4.29
N THR A 40 1.98 12.59 -4.37
CA THR A 40 0.85 13.52 -4.25
C THR A 40 0.84 14.25 -2.92
N GLY A 41 1.19 13.59 -1.81
CA GLY A 41 1.28 14.21 -0.49
C GLY A 41 2.45 15.19 -0.33
N LEU A 42 3.52 15.02 -1.12
CA LEU A 42 4.63 15.97 -1.18
C LEU A 42 4.30 17.19 -2.05
N THR A 43 3.63 16.98 -3.19
CA THR A 43 3.31 18.05 -4.14
C THR A 43 2.10 18.89 -3.71
N ASP A 44 1.08 18.25 -3.14
CA ASP A 44 -0.14 18.90 -2.64
C ASP A 44 -0.50 18.38 -1.23
N PRO A 45 0.24 18.85 -0.21
CA PRO A 45 0.02 18.41 1.17
C PRO A 45 -1.36 18.83 1.70
N THR A 46 -1.97 19.89 1.17
CA THR A 46 -3.29 20.36 1.60
C THR A 46 -4.41 19.40 1.20
N THR A 47 -4.48 19.02 -0.07
CA THR A 47 -5.46 18.04 -0.56
C THR A 47 -5.21 16.67 0.05
N PHE A 48 -3.93 16.26 0.10
CA PHE A 48 -3.57 15.00 0.73
C PHE A 48 -3.96 14.95 2.21
N SER A 49 -3.69 16.00 2.98
CA SER A 49 -4.06 16.06 4.41
C SER A 49 -5.56 15.90 4.65
N THR A 50 -6.39 16.46 3.76
CA THR A 50 -7.85 16.34 3.84
C THR A 50 -8.29 14.89 3.60
N ASN A 51 -7.77 14.26 2.55
CA ASN A 51 -8.09 12.87 2.21
C ASN A 51 -7.51 11.87 3.21
N HIS A 52 -6.36 12.20 3.81
CA HIS A 52 -5.69 11.37 4.81
C HIS A 52 -6.34 11.47 6.21
N GLY A 53 -7.25 12.43 6.41
CA GLY A 53 -7.98 12.65 7.66
C GLY A 53 -7.26 13.56 8.65
N LEU A 54 -6.25 14.32 8.22
CA LEU A 54 -5.47 15.28 9.03
C LEU A 54 -5.54 16.70 8.44
N PRO A 55 -6.73 17.30 8.25
CA PRO A 55 -6.88 18.55 7.52
C PRO A 55 -6.03 19.68 8.12
N ILE A 56 -5.18 20.28 7.29
CA ILE A 56 -4.44 21.50 7.65
C ILE A 56 -5.45 22.66 7.60
N GLN A 57 -5.86 23.19 8.75
CA GLN A 57 -6.75 24.36 8.81
C GLN A 57 -6.07 25.57 8.15
N THR A 58 -6.64 26.07 7.05
CA THR A 58 -6.22 27.28 6.33
C THR A 58 -7.03 28.52 6.73
N THR A 59 -7.73 28.50 7.87
CA THR A 59 -8.60 29.60 8.26
C THR A 59 -7.80 30.89 8.45
N GLN A 60 -8.26 31.96 7.79
CA GLN A 60 -7.69 33.31 7.72
C GLN A 60 -7.71 34.05 9.08
N GLN A 61 -7.15 33.47 10.15
CA GLN A 61 -6.92 34.19 11.40
C GLN A 61 -5.44 34.59 11.50
N PRO A 62 -5.13 35.88 11.32
CA PRO A 62 -3.76 36.34 11.37
C PRO A 62 -3.29 36.31 12.83
N GLN A 63 -2.12 35.71 13.06
CA GLN A 63 -1.19 35.95 14.19
C GLN A 63 -0.99 34.89 15.28
N GLN A 64 -1.79 33.82 15.40
CA GLN A 64 -1.51 32.77 16.43
C GLN A 64 -1.27 31.34 15.90
N HIS A 65 -1.59 31.02 14.64
CA HIS A 65 -1.59 29.63 14.14
C HIS A 65 -0.43 29.25 13.21
N THR A 66 0.56 30.11 12.98
CA THR A 66 1.61 29.86 11.97
C THR A 66 2.52 28.68 12.31
N SER A 67 2.89 28.50 13.58
CA SER A 67 3.72 27.38 14.02
C SER A 67 2.97 26.05 13.94
N GLU A 68 1.74 25.99 14.46
CA GLU A 68 0.93 24.77 14.49
C GLU A 68 0.57 24.27 13.08
N THR A 69 0.19 25.17 12.17
CA THR A 69 -0.08 24.82 10.76
C THR A 69 1.19 24.36 10.03
N THR A 70 2.34 25.00 10.30
CA THR A 70 3.63 24.57 9.75
C THR A 70 4.02 23.17 10.28
N THR A 71 3.81 22.91 11.57
CA THR A 71 4.07 21.59 12.18
C THR A 71 3.15 20.51 11.59
N LYS A 72 1.85 20.77 11.46
CA LYS A 72 0.91 19.83 10.83
C LYS A 72 1.28 19.54 9.37
N ARG A 73 1.65 20.59 8.62
CA ARG A 73 2.12 20.43 7.24
C ARG A 73 3.40 19.59 7.16
N ALA A 74 4.37 19.84 8.04
CA ALA A 74 5.59 19.05 8.11
C ALA A 74 5.31 17.59 8.46
N LEU A 75 4.40 17.31 9.39
CA LEU A 75 3.97 15.96 9.74
C LEU A 75 3.34 15.25 8.54
N VAL A 76 2.42 15.91 7.85
CA VAL A 76 1.75 15.35 6.65
C VAL A 76 2.77 15.04 5.55
N GLN A 77 3.72 15.96 5.30
CA GLN A 77 4.78 15.73 4.32
C GLN A 77 5.75 14.63 4.75
N ALA A 78 6.01 14.45 6.04
CA ALA A 78 6.81 13.34 6.55
C ALA A 78 6.10 11.99 6.35
N ILE A 79 4.78 11.92 6.56
CA ILE A 79 3.98 10.73 6.25
C ILE A 79 4.06 10.42 4.75
N ALA A 80 3.91 11.44 3.90
CA ALA A 80 4.05 11.29 2.45
C ALA A 80 5.44 10.79 2.04
N ALA A 81 6.51 11.36 2.62
CA ALA A 81 7.89 10.91 2.36
C ALA A 81 8.10 9.44 2.78
N ARG A 82 7.50 9.01 3.90
CA ARG A 82 7.53 7.60 4.32
C ARG A 82 6.84 6.70 3.29
N ASN A 83 5.69 7.11 2.74
CA ASN A 83 4.99 6.34 1.71
C ASN A 83 5.80 6.26 0.40
N VAL A 84 6.55 7.33 0.03
CA VAL A 84 7.51 7.28 -1.08
C VAL A 84 8.60 6.23 -0.82
N GLN A 85 9.19 6.25 0.37
CA GLN A 85 10.24 5.28 0.75
C GLN A 85 9.71 3.84 0.73
N ASN A 86 8.54 3.60 1.32
CA ASN A 86 7.91 2.28 1.34
C ASN A 86 7.55 1.81 -0.08
N GLY A 87 6.93 2.66 -0.90
CA GLY A 87 6.60 2.34 -2.29
C GLY A 87 7.85 1.99 -3.11
N ALA A 88 8.93 2.75 -2.96
CA ALA A 88 10.21 2.44 -3.61
C ALA A 88 10.80 1.10 -3.14
N LEU A 89 10.73 0.80 -1.84
CA LEU A 89 11.18 -0.47 -1.28
C LEU A 89 10.37 -1.65 -1.85
N LEU A 90 9.03 -1.55 -1.84
CA LEU A 90 8.16 -2.59 -2.36
C LEU A 90 8.40 -2.85 -3.85
N LEU A 91 8.55 -1.79 -4.66
CA LEU A 91 8.84 -1.93 -6.08
C LEU A 91 10.24 -2.52 -6.33
N THR A 92 11.23 -2.16 -5.52
CA THR A 92 12.56 -2.77 -5.60
C THR A 92 12.49 -4.25 -5.29
N LEU A 93 11.80 -4.63 -4.22
CA LEU A 93 11.66 -6.02 -3.82
C LEU A 93 10.89 -6.82 -4.87
N ALA A 94 9.81 -6.27 -5.42
CA ALA A 94 8.96 -6.95 -6.39
C ALA A 94 9.56 -7.03 -7.81
N LEU A 95 10.19 -5.95 -8.31
CA LEU A 95 10.64 -5.88 -9.70
C LEU A 95 12.11 -6.25 -9.88
N TYR A 96 12.97 -5.85 -8.93
CA TYR A 96 14.41 -6.02 -9.03
C TYR A 96 14.87 -7.30 -8.34
N THR A 97 14.64 -7.44 -7.02
CA THR A 97 15.12 -8.63 -6.29
C THR A 97 14.27 -9.86 -6.56
N ARG A 98 12.97 -9.66 -6.84
CA ARG A 98 11.96 -10.71 -7.03
C ARG A 98 11.92 -11.74 -5.89
N ASP A 99 12.26 -11.32 -4.68
CA ASP A 99 12.17 -12.16 -3.49
C ASP A 99 10.80 -11.98 -2.84
N ARG A 100 9.91 -12.95 -3.05
CA ARG A 100 8.55 -12.97 -2.50
C ARG A 100 8.52 -12.89 -0.97
N THR A 101 9.51 -13.48 -0.30
CA THR A 101 9.53 -13.57 1.16
C THR A 101 9.91 -12.22 1.74
N ALA A 102 10.96 -11.62 1.21
CA ALA A 102 11.35 -10.25 1.57
C ALA A 102 10.22 -9.26 1.27
N LEU A 103 9.56 -9.40 0.10
CA LEU A 103 8.40 -8.58 -0.27
C LEU A 103 7.23 -8.77 0.70
N GLY A 104 6.90 -10.01 1.08
CA GLY A 104 5.85 -10.31 2.04
C GLY A 104 6.14 -9.76 3.43
N ILE A 105 7.39 -9.86 3.91
CA ILE A 105 7.83 -9.24 5.16
C ILE A 105 7.71 -7.71 5.08
N ALA A 106 8.14 -7.10 3.97
CA ALA A 106 8.06 -5.65 3.80
C ALA A 106 6.61 -5.14 3.80
N VAL A 107 5.69 -5.81 3.07
CA VAL A 107 4.26 -5.50 3.11
C VAL A 107 3.69 -5.69 4.51
N GLY A 108 4.09 -6.77 5.20
CA GLY A 108 3.69 -7.05 6.58
C GLY A 108 4.14 -5.97 7.56
N LEU A 109 5.37 -5.45 7.43
CA LEU A 109 5.86 -4.32 8.23
C LEU A 109 5.10 -3.03 7.92
N GLY A 110 4.63 -2.85 6.68
CA GLY A 110 3.75 -1.75 6.29
C GLY A 110 2.47 -1.67 7.13
N VAL A 111 1.95 -2.81 7.62
CA VAL A 111 0.81 -2.85 8.54
C VAL A 111 1.07 -2.04 9.82
N VAL A 112 2.29 -2.13 10.37
CA VAL A 112 2.67 -1.38 11.58
C VAL A 112 2.60 0.12 11.33
N THR A 113 3.02 0.55 10.14
CA THR A 113 2.96 1.97 9.76
C THR A 113 1.53 2.46 9.56
N THR A 114 0.64 1.65 8.94
CA THR A 114 -0.77 2.02 8.77
C THR A 114 -1.53 2.02 10.10
N LEU A 115 -1.16 1.15 11.04
CA LEU A 115 -1.66 1.19 12.42
C LEU A 115 -1.25 2.48 13.12
N ALA A 116 0.00 2.90 12.97
CA ALA A 116 0.46 4.18 13.51
C ALA A 116 -0.33 5.36 12.92
N ASP A 117 -0.55 5.39 11.60
CA ASP A 117 -1.37 6.42 10.94
C ASP A 117 -2.80 6.42 11.48
N THR A 118 -3.39 5.24 11.66
CA THR A 118 -4.73 5.07 12.23
C THR A 118 -4.82 5.69 13.62
N LEU A 119 -3.82 5.45 14.48
CA LEU A 119 -3.77 6.04 15.82
C LEU A 119 -3.59 7.57 15.76
N ILE A 120 -2.75 8.07 14.87
CA ILE A 120 -2.52 9.51 14.68
C ILE A 120 -3.82 10.20 14.24
N VAL A 121 -4.51 9.66 13.24
CA VAL A 121 -5.79 10.19 12.73
C VAL A 121 -6.89 10.08 13.77
N ARG A 122 -6.95 8.98 14.53
CA ARG A 122 -7.94 8.82 15.61
C ARG A 122 -7.76 9.85 16.72
N ALA A 123 -6.52 10.19 17.05
CA ALA A 123 -6.19 11.12 18.13
C ALA A 123 -6.28 12.59 17.70
N ASN A 124 -5.87 12.92 16.47
CA ASN A 124 -5.65 14.31 16.03
C ASN A 124 -6.44 14.71 14.78
N GLY A 125 -7.16 13.77 14.17
CA GLY A 125 -7.79 13.92 12.86
C GLY A 125 -9.29 13.68 12.88
N VAL A 126 -9.84 13.50 11.67
CA VAL A 126 -11.26 13.23 11.45
C VAL A 126 -11.51 11.74 11.70
N LYS A 127 -12.29 11.44 12.74
CA LYS A 127 -12.56 10.05 13.18
C LYS A 127 -13.25 9.22 12.10
N ASP A 128 -14.04 9.84 11.24
CA ASP A 128 -14.76 9.13 10.16
C ASP A 128 -13.80 8.59 9.09
N THR A 129 -12.60 9.17 8.97
CA THR A 129 -11.59 8.72 8.00
C THR A 129 -10.79 7.51 8.49
N VAL A 130 -10.91 7.15 9.78
CA VAL A 130 -10.24 5.99 10.40
C VAL A 130 -10.65 4.67 9.72
N ALA A 131 -11.88 4.57 9.23
CA ALA A 131 -12.37 3.38 8.55
C ALA A 131 -11.57 3.05 7.27
N PHE A 132 -11.12 4.08 6.52
CA PHE A 132 -10.30 3.88 5.33
C PHE A 132 -8.91 3.33 5.66
N HIS A 133 -8.32 3.77 6.77
CA HIS A 133 -7.03 3.24 7.24
C HIS A 133 -7.16 1.78 7.73
N ALA A 134 -8.29 1.44 8.36
CA ALA A 134 -8.58 0.06 8.76
C ALA A 134 -8.69 -0.90 7.57
N VAL A 135 -9.30 -0.46 6.46
CA VAL A 135 -9.33 -1.22 5.20
C VAL A 135 -7.90 -1.41 4.65
N GLY A 136 -7.06 -0.37 4.72
CA GLY A 136 -5.65 -0.46 4.36
C GLY A 136 -4.89 -1.54 5.16
N ILE A 137 -5.09 -1.58 6.49
CA ILE A 137 -4.51 -2.59 7.37
C ILE A 137 -4.92 -4.00 6.95
N VAL A 138 -6.22 -4.24 6.73
CA VAL A 138 -6.72 -5.57 6.35
C VAL A 138 -6.13 -5.98 4.99
N ASN A 139 -6.09 -5.08 4.01
CA ASN A 139 -5.52 -5.36 2.70
C ASN A 139 -4.03 -5.70 2.79
N SER A 140 -3.24 -4.96 3.58
CA SER A 140 -1.81 -5.22 3.74
C SER A 140 -1.55 -6.53 4.48
N VAL A 141 -2.36 -6.89 5.49
CA VAL A 141 -2.26 -8.19 6.17
C VAL A 141 -2.58 -9.34 5.21
N LEU A 142 -3.67 -9.23 4.45
CA LEU A 142 -4.05 -10.27 3.49
C LEU A 142 -3.01 -10.42 2.38
N LEU A 143 -2.49 -9.30 1.87
CA LEU A 143 -1.48 -9.30 0.82
C LEU A 143 -0.13 -9.84 1.32
N GLY A 144 0.39 -9.31 2.43
CA GLY A 144 1.63 -9.79 3.05
C GLY A 144 1.53 -11.27 3.44
N GLY A 145 0.41 -11.67 4.05
CA GLY A 145 0.11 -13.06 4.35
C GLY A 145 0.07 -13.95 3.10
N SER A 146 -0.55 -13.48 2.01
CA SER A 146 -0.59 -14.22 0.75
C SER A 146 0.80 -14.40 0.11
N LEU A 147 1.69 -13.40 0.22
CA LEU A 147 3.06 -13.50 -0.30
C LEU A 147 3.90 -14.52 0.48
N LEU A 148 3.69 -14.59 1.79
CA LEU A 148 4.39 -15.52 2.67
C LEU A 148 3.84 -16.94 2.59
N TRP A 149 2.51 -17.09 2.50
CA TRP A 149 1.83 -18.38 2.59
C TRP A 149 1.51 -19.03 1.24
N TRP A 150 1.23 -18.25 0.18
CA TRP A 150 0.85 -18.75 -1.14
C TRP A 150 1.97 -18.50 -2.16
N GLY A 151 2.65 -19.58 -2.53
CA GLY A 151 3.66 -19.64 -3.59
C GLY A 151 3.18 -20.45 -4.81
N ARG A 152 3.84 -20.23 -5.94
CA ARG A 152 3.56 -20.93 -7.21
C ARG A 152 3.80 -22.45 -7.13
N GLU A 153 4.55 -22.90 -6.12
CA GLU A 153 4.87 -24.31 -5.85
C GLU A 153 3.87 -25.00 -4.91
N ASP A 154 2.88 -24.28 -4.37
CA ASP A 154 1.93 -24.84 -3.41
C ASP A 154 0.90 -25.76 -4.05
N ARG A 155 0.54 -26.82 -3.30
CA ARG A 155 -0.30 -27.95 -3.74
C ARG A 155 -1.64 -27.58 -4.38
N PHE A 156 -2.13 -26.36 -4.22
CA PHE A 156 -3.40 -25.90 -4.82
C PHE A 156 -3.32 -25.66 -6.34
N PHE A 157 -2.11 -25.52 -6.91
CA PHE A 157 -1.91 -25.26 -8.34
C PHE A 157 -1.29 -26.44 -9.12
N LYS A 158 -1.10 -27.61 -8.47
CA LYS A 158 -0.75 -28.90 -9.10
C LYS A 158 -1.97 -29.80 -9.16
#